data_AF-A0A813HR28-F1
#
_entry.id   AF-A0A813HR28-F1
#
_cell.length_a   1.000
_cell.length_b   1.000
_cell.length_c   1.000
_cell.angle_alpha   90.00
_cell.angle_beta   90.00
_cell.angle_gamma   90.00
#
_symmetry.space_group_name_H-M   'P 1'
#
loop_
_entity.id
_entity.type
_entity.pdbx_description
1 polymer ?
#
loop_
_entity_poly.entity_id
_entity_poly.type
_entity_poly.pdbx_seq_one_letter_code
_entity_poly.pdbx_strand_id
1 'polypeptide(L)'
;MDSEEGKAKRAAVAAGVAAAKEAQQAAASREVLVTEDIDDRLSLVLVEPNAGEEKDENIPRNLHNGVELLLKGGKADSARRLQQCVQSFFRLFELGPNSGAGKLGRACVCWSCGHCGLEGIVSEKGSSQVGVCMSCGETRTNYVQTILASGMAVPWVEASASPPESSAEKAEDADNDEDDGSLDGFDDHS
;
A
#
# COMPACT_ATOMS: atom_id res chain seq x y z
N MET A 1 50.17 -44.83 -6.29
CA MET A 1 50.22 -43.78 -5.25
C MET A 1 49.55 -42.55 -5.85
N ASP A 2 48.27 -42.69 -6.18
CA ASP A 2 47.44 -41.64 -6.79
C ASP A 2 46.55 -41.10 -5.67
N SER A 3 47.20 -40.49 -4.68
CA SER A 3 47.29 -39.04 -4.49
C SER A 3 46.00 -38.48 -3.91
N GLU A 4 45.97 -38.41 -2.58
CA GLU A 4 45.03 -37.59 -1.80
C GLU A 4 44.89 -36.16 -2.36
N GLU A 5 45.95 -35.65 -2.97
CA GLU A 5 45.98 -34.37 -3.68
C GLU A 5 44.92 -34.29 -4.80
N GLY A 6 44.65 -35.40 -5.50
CA GLY A 6 43.60 -35.48 -6.52
C GLY A 6 42.19 -35.47 -5.93
N LYS A 7 42.02 -35.95 -4.70
CA LYS A 7 40.73 -35.94 -3.99
C LYS A 7 40.42 -34.54 -3.45
N ALA A 8 41.42 -33.85 -2.91
CA ALA A 8 41.30 -32.47 -2.45
C ALA A 8 40.97 -31.50 -3.60
N LYS A 9 41.65 -31.63 -4.75
CA LYS A 9 41.39 -30.79 -5.93
C LYS A 9 39.96 -30.95 -6.46
N ARG A 10 39.43 -32.18 -6.51
CA ARG A 10 38.04 -32.43 -6.95
C ARG A 10 37.01 -31.86 -5.97
N ALA A 11 37.27 -31.94 -4.66
CA ALA A 11 36.39 -31.38 -3.64
C ALA A 11 36.30 -29.84 -3.73
N ALA A 12 37.43 -29.17 -3.95
CA ALA A 12 37.48 -27.72 -4.13
C ALA A 12 36.71 -27.26 -5.39
N VAL A 13 36.85 -27.99 -6.50
CA VAL A 13 36.10 -27.70 -7.73
C VAL A 13 34.59 -27.91 -7.53
N ALA A 14 34.20 -29.00 -6.86
CA ALA A 14 32.78 -29.26 -6.57
C ALA A 14 32.15 -28.16 -5.69
N ALA A 15 32.88 -27.68 -4.67
CA ALA A 15 32.42 -26.59 -3.82
C ALA A 15 32.28 -25.26 -4.59
N GLY A 16 33.24 -24.94 -5.47
CA GLY A 16 33.17 -23.76 -6.33
C GLY A 16 31.98 -23.80 -7.32
N VAL A 17 31.71 -24.96 -7.90
CA VAL A 17 30.57 -25.16 -8.81
C VAL A 17 29.23 -25.05 -8.06
N ALA A 18 29.14 -25.57 -6.83
CA ALA A 18 27.93 -25.44 -6.01
C ALA A 18 27.63 -23.98 -5.66
N ALA A 19 28.62 -23.23 -5.20
CA ALA A 19 28.47 -21.80 -4.87
C ALA A 19 28.08 -20.95 -6.10
N ALA A 20 28.66 -21.22 -7.27
CA ALA A 20 28.31 -20.55 -8.51
C ALA A 20 26.88 -20.86 -8.96
N LYS A 21 26.43 -22.11 -8.79
CA LYS A 21 25.08 -22.53 -9.14
C LYS A 21 24.04 -21.89 -8.21
N GLU A 22 24.33 -21.80 -6.92
CA GLU A 22 23.46 -21.14 -5.92
C GLU A 22 23.34 -19.63 -6.18
N ALA A 23 24.45 -18.97 -6.53
CA ALA A 23 24.44 -17.56 -6.95
C ALA A 23 23.65 -17.33 -8.26
N GLN A 24 23.80 -18.22 -9.25
CA GLN A 24 23.00 -18.17 -10.49
C GLN A 24 21.52 -18.44 -10.23
N GLN A 25 21.18 -19.37 -9.33
CA GLN A 25 19.78 -19.68 -9.01
C GLN A 25 19.12 -18.56 -8.21
N ALA A 26 19.86 -17.88 -7.33
CA ALA A 26 19.41 -16.67 -6.64
C ALA A 26 19.22 -15.49 -7.62
N ALA A 27 20.11 -15.33 -8.61
CA ALA A 27 19.97 -14.32 -9.65
C ALA A 27 18.78 -14.61 -10.59
N ALA A 28 18.60 -15.86 -11.02
CA ALA A 28 17.51 -16.26 -11.90
C ALA A 28 16.14 -16.19 -11.20
N SER A 29 16.07 -16.57 -9.92
CA SER A 29 14.83 -16.43 -9.13
C SER A 29 14.46 -14.97 -8.88
N ARG A 30 15.44 -14.06 -8.95
CA ARG A 30 15.24 -12.61 -8.88
C ARG A 30 14.77 -12.01 -10.21
N GLU A 31 15.12 -12.59 -11.35
CA GLU A 31 14.61 -12.15 -12.66
C GLU A 31 13.18 -12.63 -12.95
N VAL A 32 12.78 -13.82 -12.50
CA VAL A 32 11.47 -14.40 -12.84
C VAL A 32 10.29 -13.73 -12.09
N LEU A 33 10.56 -12.96 -11.03
CA LEU A 33 9.53 -12.24 -10.26
C LEU A 33 9.20 -10.83 -10.82
N VAL A 34 9.80 -10.42 -11.95
CA VAL A 34 9.72 -9.05 -12.49
C VAL A 34 9.04 -9.02 -13.87
N THR A 35 7.94 -9.75 -14.00
CA THR A 35 6.95 -9.52 -15.06
C THR A 35 5.54 -9.53 -14.47
N GLU A 36 5.38 -8.96 -13.27
CA GLU A 36 4.04 -8.54 -12.84
C GLU A 36 3.64 -7.41 -13.80
N ASP A 37 2.63 -7.65 -14.65
CA ASP A 37 2.04 -6.64 -15.53
C ASP A 37 1.80 -5.36 -14.72
N ILE A 38 2.52 -4.29 -15.06
CA ILE A 38 2.37 -3.00 -14.38
C ILE A 38 0.95 -2.51 -14.65
N ASP A 39 0.18 -2.27 -13.59
CA ASP A 39 -1.21 -1.81 -13.71
C ASP A 39 -1.29 -0.49 -14.51
N ASP A 40 -1.96 -0.50 -15.66
CA ASP A 40 -2.12 0.68 -16.53
C ASP A 40 -2.76 1.87 -15.80
N ARG A 41 -3.56 1.63 -14.74
CA ARG A 41 -4.18 2.70 -13.93
C ARG A 41 -3.16 3.55 -13.18
N LEU A 42 -1.92 3.08 -13.02
CA LEU A 42 -0.82 3.89 -12.47
C LEU A 42 -0.51 5.11 -13.33
N SER A 43 -0.86 5.10 -14.63
CA SER A 43 -0.70 6.26 -15.50
C SER A 43 -1.66 7.41 -15.16
N LEU A 44 -2.76 7.12 -14.44
CA LEU A 44 -3.74 8.11 -13.97
C LEU A 44 -3.26 8.89 -12.75
N VAL A 45 -2.20 8.43 -12.09
CA VAL A 45 -1.64 9.08 -10.89
C VAL A 45 -0.40 9.86 -11.31
N LEU A 46 -0.57 11.18 -11.45
CA LEU A 46 0.48 12.10 -11.86
C LEU A 46 1.40 12.42 -10.68
N VAL A 47 2.68 12.57 -10.97
CA VAL A 47 3.68 13.00 -9.99
C VAL A 47 3.87 14.51 -10.14
N GLU A 48 3.76 15.23 -9.03
CA GLU A 48 4.00 16.66 -8.97
C GLU A 48 5.49 16.91 -8.62
N PRO A 49 6.29 17.53 -9.50
CA PRO A 49 7.66 17.89 -9.19
C PRO A 49 7.73 18.85 -8.00
N ASN A 50 8.74 18.70 -7.14
CA ASN A 50 8.95 19.67 -6.07
C ASN A 50 9.48 20.99 -6.65
N ALA A 51 9.52 22.04 -5.82
CA ALA A 51 10.07 23.33 -6.21
C ALA A 51 11.54 23.19 -6.67
N GLY A 52 11.83 23.63 -7.89
CA GLY A 52 13.15 23.51 -8.53
C GLY A 52 13.38 22.23 -9.32
N GLU A 53 12.46 21.26 -9.28
CA GLU A 53 12.51 20.01 -10.05
C GLU A 53 11.69 20.08 -11.35
N GLU A 54 11.06 21.21 -11.68
CA GLU A 54 10.08 21.33 -12.77
C GLU A 54 10.68 21.06 -14.17
N LYS A 55 12.00 21.21 -14.29
CA LYS A 55 12.75 20.97 -15.53
C LYS A 55 13.61 19.71 -15.48
N ASP A 56 13.54 18.94 -14.40
CA ASP A 56 14.33 17.72 -14.27
C ASP A 56 13.68 16.59 -15.08
N GLU A 57 14.37 16.18 -16.14
CA GLU A 57 13.94 15.09 -17.02
C GLU A 57 13.91 13.73 -16.31
N ASN A 58 14.57 13.61 -15.16
CA ASN A 58 14.61 12.37 -14.38
C ASN A 58 13.39 12.19 -13.47
N ILE A 59 12.54 13.22 -13.31
CA ILE A 59 11.32 13.09 -12.52
C ILE A 59 10.25 12.37 -13.37
N PRO A 60 9.76 11.20 -12.93
CA PRO A 60 8.73 10.49 -13.67
C PRO A 60 7.45 11.32 -13.70
N ARG A 61 6.77 11.33 -14.85
CA ARG A 61 5.54 12.14 -15.04
C ARG A 61 4.32 11.56 -14.32
N ASN A 62 4.31 10.26 -14.10
CA ASN A 62 3.24 9.51 -13.45
C ASN A 62 3.82 8.29 -12.72
N LEU A 63 3.00 7.60 -11.93
CA LEU A 63 3.45 6.45 -11.14
C LEU A 63 3.77 5.22 -11.99
N HIS A 64 3.24 5.08 -13.20
CA HIS A 64 3.63 4.00 -14.12
C HIS A 64 5.11 4.12 -14.49
N ASN A 65 5.54 5.31 -14.95
CA ASN A 65 6.94 5.63 -15.19
C ASN A 65 7.79 5.52 -13.91
N GLY A 66 7.21 5.87 -12.75
CA GLY A 66 7.86 5.73 -11.45
C GLY A 66 8.16 4.26 -11.08
N VAL A 67 7.21 3.35 -11.34
CA VAL A 67 7.41 1.90 -11.16
C VAL A 67 8.51 1.40 -12.09
N GLU A 68 8.49 1.75 -13.38
CA GLU A 68 9.56 1.37 -14.31
C GLU A 68 10.93 1.85 -13.84
N LEU A 69 11.01 3.09 -13.33
CA LEU A 69 12.26 3.67 -12.83
C LEU A 69 12.80 2.88 -11.63
N LEU A 70 11.93 2.50 -10.69
CA LEU A 70 12.30 1.65 -9.54
C LEU A 70 12.79 0.26 -9.99
N LEU A 71 12.11 -0.34 -10.97
CA LEU A 71 12.50 -1.63 -11.53
C LEU A 71 13.86 -1.57 -12.24
N LYS A 72 14.07 -0.57 -13.11
CA LYS A 72 15.35 -0.30 -13.79
C LYS A 72 16.47 -0.02 -12.79
N GLY A 73 16.16 0.60 -11.64
CA GLY A 73 17.07 0.82 -10.53
C GLY A 73 17.31 -0.40 -9.62
N GLY A 74 16.76 -1.58 -9.94
CA GLY A 74 16.93 -2.80 -9.16
C GLY A 74 16.18 -2.80 -7.82
N LYS A 75 15.22 -1.88 -7.62
CA LYS A 75 14.41 -1.72 -6.40
C LYS A 75 13.04 -2.39 -6.56
N ALA A 76 13.03 -3.69 -6.83
CA ALA A 76 11.81 -4.47 -7.10
C ALA A 76 10.81 -4.41 -5.93
N ASP A 77 11.28 -4.48 -4.68
CA ASP A 77 10.40 -4.41 -3.49
C ASP A 77 9.69 -3.05 -3.37
N SER A 78 10.42 -1.96 -3.62
CA SER A 78 9.84 -0.61 -3.65
C SER A 78 8.81 -0.47 -4.77
N ALA A 79 9.10 -1.02 -5.96
CA ALA A 79 8.18 -1.02 -7.08
C ALA A 79 6.88 -1.78 -6.75
N ARG A 80 6.99 -3.00 -6.20
CA ARG A 80 5.83 -3.80 -5.76
C ARG A 80 5.01 -3.04 -4.72
N ARG A 81 5.67 -2.47 -3.72
CA ARG A 81 5.00 -1.71 -2.67
C ARG A 81 4.22 -0.52 -3.23
N LEU A 82 4.80 0.19 -4.20
CA LEU A 82 4.13 1.31 -4.87
C LEU A 82 2.85 0.85 -5.55
N GLN A 83 2.90 -0.26 -6.29
CA GLN A 83 1.72 -0.84 -6.93
C GLN A 83 0.64 -1.22 -5.90
N GLN A 84 1.03 -1.90 -4.82
CA GLN A 84 0.09 -2.31 -3.76
C GLN A 84 -0.61 -1.12 -3.09
N CYS A 85 0.12 -0.04 -2.83
CA CYS A 85 -0.43 1.20 -2.30
C CYS A 85 -1.50 1.79 -3.23
N VAL A 86 -1.19 1.93 -4.52
CA VAL A 86 -2.10 2.52 -5.52
C VAL A 86 -3.31 1.61 -5.78
N GLN A 87 -3.12 0.30 -5.83
CA GLN A 87 -4.22 -0.66 -5.93
C GLN A 87 -5.17 -0.58 -4.72
N SER A 88 -4.62 -0.38 -3.52
CA SER A 88 -5.43 -0.19 -2.30
C SER A 88 -6.26 1.09 -2.39
N PHE A 89 -5.67 2.19 -2.88
CA PHE A 89 -6.39 3.44 -3.15
C PHE A 89 -7.54 3.23 -4.15
N PHE A 90 -7.30 2.60 -5.30
CA PHE A 90 -8.36 2.38 -6.29
C PHE A 90 -9.48 1.48 -5.76
N ARG A 91 -9.16 0.44 -4.97
CA ARG A 91 -10.18 -0.39 -4.32
C ARG A 91 -11.07 0.44 -3.38
N LEU A 92 -10.48 1.30 -2.55
CA LEU A 92 -11.24 2.17 -1.66
C LEU A 92 -12.07 3.19 -2.42
N PHE A 93 -11.53 3.74 -3.50
CA PHE A 93 -12.23 4.68 -4.36
C PHE A 93 -13.45 4.04 -5.05
N GLU A 94 -13.30 2.82 -5.57
CA GLU A 94 -14.37 2.05 -6.24
C GLU A 94 -15.50 1.66 -5.27
N LEU A 95 -15.19 1.42 -4.00
CA LEU A 95 -16.20 1.15 -2.95
C LEU A 95 -17.05 2.39 -2.60
N GLY A 96 -16.58 3.58 -2.95
CA GLY A 96 -17.29 4.84 -2.74
C GLY A 96 -17.35 5.29 -1.27
N PRO A 97 -17.89 6.50 -1.02
CA PRO A 97 -17.85 7.17 0.28
C PRO A 97 -18.68 6.50 1.38
N ASN A 98 -19.54 5.54 1.05
CA ASN A 98 -20.41 4.85 2.01
C ASN A 98 -19.74 3.64 2.69
N SER A 99 -18.51 3.29 2.32
CA SER A 99 -17.84 2.07 2.77
C SER A 99 -17.04 2.20 4.07
N GLY A 100 -16.97 3.39 4.67
CA GLY A 100 -16.36 3.60 5.99
C GLY A 100 -15.68 4.97 6.15
N ALA A 101 -15.28 5.28 7.38
CA ALA A 101 -14.55 6.50 7.74
C ALA A 101 -13.13 6.49 7.16
N GLY A 102 -12.97 6.72 5.87
CA GLY A 102 -11.66 6.90 5.23
C GLY A 102 -11.06 8.27 5.54
N LYS A 103 -9.72 8.36 5.59
CA LYS A 103 -9.02 9.64 5.59
C LYS A 103 -8.88 10.12 4.15
N LEU A 104 -9.20 11.40 3.94
CA LEU A 104 -9.03 12.08 2.65
C LEU A 104 -7.89 13.10 2.77
N GLY A 105 -7.07 13.23 1.72
CA GLY A 105 -6.00 14.23 1.72
C GLY A 105 -5.13 14.20 0.48
N ARG A 106 -3.97 14.86 0.58
CA ARG A 106 -2.91 14.79 -0.42
C ARG A 106 -1.99 13.62 -0.12
N ALA A 107 -1.58 12.93 -1.17
CA ALA A 107 -0.63 11.83 -1.06
C ALA A 107 0.73 12.22 -1.61
N CYS A 108 1.76 11.51 -1.14
CA CYS A 108 3.10 11.58 -1.68
C CYS A 108 3.65 10.17 -1.95
N VAL A 109 4.54 10.08 -2.93
CA VAL A 109 5.30 8.87 -3.24
C VAL A 109 6.72 8.97 -2.69
N CYS A 110 7.20 7.94 -2.00
CA CYS A 110 8.56 7.86 -1.49
C CYS A 110 9.45 7.01 -2.41
N TRP A 111 10.46 7.64 -3.01
CA TRP A 111 11.38 6.97 -3.95
C TRP A 111 12.43 6.05 -3.27
N SER A 112 12.54 6.11 -1.95
CA SER A 112 13.39 5.23 -1.16
C SER A 112 12.70 3.89 -0.89
N CYS A 113 11.50 3.92 -0.27
CA CYS A 113 10.82 2.70 0.18
C CYS A 113 9.64 2.25 -0.70
N GLY A 114 9.24 3.06 -1.69
CA GLY A 114 8.13 2.76 -2.58
C GLY A 114 6.75 2.95 -1.97
N HIS A 115 6.63 3.47 -0.76
CA HIS A 115 5.32 3.79 -0.18
C HIS A 115 4.69 4.98 -0.92
N CYS A 116 3.41 4.85 -1.26
CA CYS A 116 2.58 5.94 -1.76
C CYS A 116 1.32 6.03 -0.90
N GLY A 117 1.05 7.21 -0.36
CA GLY A 117 -0.04 7.37 0.60
C GLY A 117 -0.14 8.79 1.12
N LEU A 118 -1.06 9.01 2.06
CA LEU A 118 -1.25 10.30 2.70
C LEU A 118 0.06 10.81 3.32
N GLU A 119 0.27 12.12 3.22
CA GLU A 119 1.45 12.74 3.82
C GLU A 119 1.45 12.63 5.35
N GLY A 120 2.64 12.49 5.94
CA GLY A 120 2.81 12.58 7.39
C GLY A 120 2.54 13.99 7.90
N ILE A 121 2.42 14.13 9.23
CA ILE A 121 2.23 15.44 9.88
C ILE A 121 3.43 16.33 9.56
N VAL A 122 3.25 17.28 8.64
CA VAL A 122 4.23 18.32 8.38
C VAL A 122 4.13 19.32 9.52
N SER A 123 5.22 19.46 10.30
CA SER A 123 5.29 20.45 11.38
C SER A 123 4.95 21.84 10.83
N GLU A 124 3.98 22.53 11.44
CA GLU A 124 3.31 23.77 10.98
C GLU A 124 4.24 24.98 10.72
N LYS A 125 5.56 24.80 10.77
CA LYS A 125 6.56 25.83 10.51
C LYS A 125 6.98 25.85 9.04
N GLY A 126 6.00 26.07 8.16
CA GLY A 126 6.08 27.07 7.09
C GLY A 126 7.13 27.02 5.98
N SER A 127 7.86 25.93 5.69
CA SER A 127 8.87 26.02 4.62
C SER A 127 9.27 24.76 3.84
N SER A 128 8.53 23.66 3.88
CA SER A 128 8.85 22.54 2.97
C SER A 128 7.64 22.09 2.20
N GLN A 129 7.66 22.43 0.90
CA GLN A 129 6.76 21.98 -0.15
C GLN A 129 6.96 20.48 -0.49
N VAL A 130 7.47 19.70 0.46
CA VAL A 130 7.89 18.31 0.28
C VAL A 130 7.23 17.48 1.36
N GLY A 131 6.54 16.42 0.95
CA GLY A 131 5.87 15.52 1.89
C GLY A 131 6.88 14.70 2.70
N VAL A 132 6.47 14.27 3.90
CA VAL A 132 7.21 13.29 4.70
C VAL A 132 6.54 11.93 4.54
N CYS A 133 7.31 10.90 4.18
CA CYS A 133 6.79 9.55 4.04
C CYS A 133 6.32 8.99 5.39
N MET A 134 5.04 8.63 5.53
CA MET A 134 4.52 8.04 6.76
C MET A 134 5.13 6.67 7.11
N SER A 135 5.63 5.94 6.11
CA SER A 135 6.21 4.62 6.36
C SER A 135 7.65 4.65 6.88
N CYS A 136 8.49 5.56 6.41
CA CYS A 136 9.93 5.52 6.73
C CYS A 136 10.51 6.88 7.17
N GLY A 137 9.71 7.95 7.18
CA GLY A 137 10.13 9.29 7.61
C GLY A 137 11.04 10.03 6.64
N GLU A 138 11.33 9.48 5.47
CA GLU A 138 12.17 10.10 4.45
C GLU A 138 11.46 11.28 3.77
N THR A 139 12.24 12.29 3.38
CA THR A 139 11.75 13.53 2.73
C THR A 139 11.96 13.53 1.22
N ARG A 140 12.66 12.53 0.66
CA ARG A 140 12.74 12.32 -0.80
C ARG A 140 11.42 11.76 -1.33
N THR A 141 10.41 12.62 -1.33
CA THR A 141 9.08 12.35 -1.82
C THR A 141 8.64 13.40 -2.82
N ASN A 142 7.68 13.04 -3.65
CA ASN A 142 6.95 13.99 -4.50
C ASN A 142 5.46 13.81 -4.21
N TYR A 143 4.70 14.91 -4.26
CA TYR A 143 3.24 14.81 -4.19
C TYR A 143 2.70 14.10 -5.42
N VAL A 144 1.53 13.49 -5.27
CA VAL A 144 0.83 12.86 -6.37
C VAL A 144 -0.60 13.39 -6.49
N GLN A 145 -1.09 13.45 -7.72
CA GLN A 145 -2.45 13.84 -8.04
C GLN A 145 -3.07 12.79 -8.96
N THR A 146 -4.18 12.20 -8.50
CA THR A 146 -4.94 11.27 -9.32
C THR A 146 -5.91 12.03 -10.22
N ILE A 147 -5.79 11.82 -11.53
CA ILE A 147 -6.68 12.41 -12.55
C ILE A 147 -7.49 11.29 -13.20
N LEU A 148 -8.82 11.38 -13.11
CA LEU A 148 -9.70 10.44 -13.78
C LEU A 148 -9.69 10.65 -15.29
N ALA A 149 -10.19 9.67 -16.05
CA ALA A 149 -10.37 9.79 -17.50
C ALA A 149 -11.26 10.99 -17.91
N SER A 150 -12.11 11.48 -17.00
CA SER A 150 -12.90 12.70 -17.18
C SER A 150 -12.10 14.00 -17.07
N GLY A 151 -10.82 13.94 -16.68
CA GLY A 151 -9.97 15.09 -16.35
C GLY A 151 -10.19 15.64 -14.93
N MET A 152 -11.09 15.04 -14.14
CA MET A 152 -11.35 15.45 -12.77
C MET A 152 -10.25 14.94 -11.83
N ALA A 153 -9.69 15.85 -11.02
CA ALA A 153 -8.80 15.48 -9.93
C ALA A 153 -9.60 14.90 -8.77
N VAL A 154 -9.15 13.77 -8.23
CA VAL A 154 -9.76 13.12 -7.06
C VAL A 154 -8.80 13.13 -5.87
N PRO A 155 -9.29 13.42 -4.66
CA PRO A 155 -8.45 13.38 -3.46
C PRO A 155 -8.01 11.94 -3.18
N TRP A 156 -6.85 11.80 -2.53
CA TRP A 156 -6.38 10.49 -2.11
C TRP A 156 -7.22 10.00 -0.92
N VAL A 157 -7.54 8.71 -0.91
CA VAL A 157 -8.32 8.04 0.15
C VAL A 157 -7.54 6.88 0.75
N GLU A 158 -7.51 6.80 2.07
CA GLU A 158 -6.97 5.66 2.82
C GLU A 158 -7.94 5.17 3.88
N ALA A 159 -7.88 3.88 4.18
CA ALA A 159 -8.62 3.30 5.29
C ALA A 159 -8.16 3.95 6.61
N SER A 160 -9.11 4.30 7.48
CA SER A 160 -8.73 4.65 8.85
C SER A 160 -8.22 3.41 9.57
N ALA A 161 -7.20 3.58 10.41
CA ALA A 161 -6.64 2.52 11.24
C ALA A 161 -7.60 2.07 12.36
N SER A 162 -8.77 2.70 12.48
CA SER A 162 -9.78 2.34 13.46
C SER A 162 -10.67 1.24 12.86
N PRO A 163 -10.67 0.01 13.38
CA PRO A 163 -11.82 -0.86 13.14
C PRO A 163 -13.08 -0.12 13.63
N PRO A 164 -14.23 -0.24 12.95
CA PRO A 164 -15.49 0.20 13.55
C PRO A 164 -15.76 -0.70 14.76
N GLU A 165 -15.26 -0.31 15.93
CA GLU A 165 -15.78 -0.82 17.18
C GLU A 165 -17.21 -0.28 17.33
N SER A 166 -18.16 -1.19 17.57
CA SER A 166 -19.53 -0.93 18.00
C SER A 166 -20.53 -0.40 16.96
N SER A 167 -21.16 -1.33 16.22
CA SER A 167 -22.63 -1.41 16.16
C SER A 167 -23.08 -2.74 15.55
N ALA A 168 -22.61 -3.87 16.11
CA ALA A 168 -23.21 -5.18 15.92
C ALA A 168 -23.89 -5.58 17.24
N GLU A 169 -25.19 -5.86 17.12
CA GLU A 169 -26.03 -6.64 18.03
C GLU A 169 -26.32 -6.07 19.44
N LYS A 170 -27.39 -5.26 19.50
CA LYS A 170 -28.37 -5.35 20.58
C LYS A 170 -29.71 -5.83 20.00
N ALA A 171 -29.67 -7.04 19.48
CA ALA A 171 -30.78 -7.98 19.35
C ALA A 171 -30.22 -9.21 20.11
N GLU A 172 -30.85 -9.84 21.08
CA GLU A 172 -32.25 -10.08 21.38
C GLU A 172 -32.33 -10.31 22.91
N ASP A 173 -33.33 -9.76 23.59
CA ASP A 173 -33.92 -10.38 24.78
C ASP A 173 -35.33 -9.81 24.88
N ALA A 174 -36.19 -10.38 24.04
CA ALA A 174 -37.62 -10.39 24.25
C ALA A 174 -37.89 -11.43 25.33
N ASP A 175 -37.79 -11.03 26.60
CA ASP A 175 -38.29 -11.83 27.71
C ASP A 175 -39.81 -11.71 27.74
N ASN A 176 -40.46 -12.80 27.36
CA ASN A 176 -41.88 -13.00 27.31
C ASN A 176 -42.35 -13.42 28.71
N ASP A 177 -42.57 -12.45 29.60
CA ASP A 177 -43.26 -12.70 30.87
C ASP A 177 -44.78 -12.77 30.61
N GLU A 178 -45.25 -14.00 30.37
CA GLU A 178 -46.65 -14.38 30.52
C GLU A 178 -46.98 -14.34 32.03
N ASP A 179 -47.35 -13.15 32.55
CA ASP A 179 -47.95 -13.06 33.89
C ASP A 179 -49.41 -13.49 33.80
N ASP A 180 -49.62 -14.75 34.20
CA ASP A 180 -50.92 -15.36 34.40
C ASP A 180 -51.51 -14.92 35.74
N GLY A 181 -52.65 -14.25 35.69
CA GLY A 181 -53.63 -14.29 36.77
C GLY A 181 -53.75 -13.03 37.63
N SER A 182 -54.89 -12.35 37.49
CA SER A 182 -55.93 -12.48 38.52
C SER A 182 -57.24 -11.91 37.99
N LEU A 183 -58.27 -12.76 37.97
CA LEU A 183 -59.67 -12.39 37.82
C LEU A 183 -60.19 -12.02 39.22
N ASP A 184 -60.36 -10.75 39.56
CA ASP A 184 -61.11 -10.37 40.76
C ASP A 184 -61.89 -9.05 40.61
N GLY A 185 -63.21 -9.15 40.82
CA GLY A 185 -64.16 -8.07 41.16
C GLY A 185 -64.70 -7.30 39.95
N PHE A 186 -65.92 -7.51 39.45
CA PHE A 186 -67.22 -7.59 40.14
C PHE A 186 -67.35 -6.57 41.27
N ASP A 187 -67.77 -5.35 40.95
CA ASP A 187 -68.79 -4.67 41.75
C ASP A 187 -69.57 -3.69 40.86
N ASP A 188 -70.77 -4.15 40.54
CA ASP A 188 -71.99 -3.39 40.32
C ASP A 188 -72.13 -2.27 41.37
N HIS A 189 -72.70 -1.12 41.01
CA HIS A 189 -73.72 -0.40 41.80
C HIS A 189 -74.09 0.91 41.05
N SER A 190 -75.28 0.85 40.46
CA SER A 190 -76.33 1.89 40.32
C SER A 190 -75.98 3.36 40.51
#